data_AF-A0A849DT41-F1
#
_entry.id   AF-A0A849DT41-F1
#
_cell.length_a   1.000
_cell.length_b   1.000
_cell.length_c   1.000
_cell.angle_alpha   90.00
_cell.angle_beta   90.00
_cell.angle_gamma   90.00
#
_symmetry.space_group_name_H-M   'P 1'
#
loop_
_entity.id
_entity.type
_entity.pdbx_description
1 polymer ?
#
loop_
_entity_poly.entity_id
_entity_poly.type
_entity_poly.pdbx_seq_one_letter_code
_entity_poly.pdbx_strand_id
1 'polypeptide(L)'
;PDREGAADKQVVGLAAADGGKRWVFKELSHLVKIMPAGEGLVAVDGDTGLTHKSMTWVLDPATGAQVFARSVLGIDCRYDQASVTVCVVVDKWMGAFDQTSKGWLWEIDGTKDEREIPMITAIWHGAVYAKTKDNGPVVIDAKTGADRETNPGLAPFAVNEYLGIAMVDDPATGAGDPVGMAYPVAG
;
A
#
# COMPACT_ATOMS: atom_id res chain seq x y z
N PRO A 1 -22.17 29.12 -15.44
CA PRO A 1 -23.00 27.90 -15.50
C PRO A 1 -22.88 27.15 -14.18
N ASP A 2 -23.84 27.38 -13.30
CA ASP A 2 -24.00 26.65 -12.04
C ASP A 2 -24.17 25.16 -12.34
N ARG A 3 -23.26 24.33 -11.80
CA ARG A 3 -23.49 22.88 -11.72
C ARG A 3 -24.33 22.60 -10.49
N GLU A 4 -25.65 22.77 -10.62
CA GLU A 4 -26.57 22.02 -9.78
C GLU A 4 -26.35 20.51 -10.02
N GLY A 5 -26.04 19.76 -8.96
CA GLY A 5 -26.49 18.37 -8.87
C GLY A 5 -25.44 17.24 -8.89
N ALA A 6 -24.13 17.48 -8.80
CA ALA A 6 -23.22 16.40 -8.41
C ALA A 6 -23.28 16.26 -6.89
N ALA A 7 -24.09 15.31 -6.39
CA ALA A 7 -24.13 15.02 -4.96
C ALA A 7 -22.70 14.68 -4.48
N ASP A 8 -22.25 15.35 -3.42
CA ASP A 8 -20.97 15.03 -2.78
C ASP A 8 -20.92 13.53 -2.49
N LYS A 9 -19.91 12.85 -3.03
CA LYS A 9 -19.71 11.43 -2.77
C LYS A 9 -19.16 11.27 -1.35
N GLN A 10 -19.85 10.48 -0.54
CA GLN A 10 -19.44 10.16 0.82
C GLN A 10 -19.02 8.69 0.91
N VAL A 11 -18.09 8.38 1.82
CA VAL A 11 -17.88 6.98 2.23
C VAL A 11 -18.77 6.70 3.43
N VAL A 12 -19.52 5.61 3.39
CA VAL A 12 -20.40 5.20 4.48
C VAL A 12 -19.99 3.83 4.99
N GLY A 13 -19.96 3.69 6.31
CA GLY A 13 -19.83 2.39 6.96
C GLY A 13 -21.20 1.82 7.23
N LEU A 14 -21.46 0.61 6.74
CA LEU A 14 -22.69 -0.12 6.99
C LEU A 14 -22.39 -1.37 7.82
N ALA A 15 -23.34 -1.77 8.66
CA ALA A 15 -23.31 -3.05 9.32
C ALA A 15 -23.54 -4.17 8.28
N ALA A 16 -22.66 -5.17 8.25
CA ALA A 16 -22.78 -6.27 7.28
C ALA A 16 -24.04 -7.14 7.48
N ALA A 17 -24.56 -7.21 8.70
CA ALA A 17 -25.70 -8.07 9.04
C ALA A 17 -27.04 -7.55 8.52
N ASP A 18 -27.25 -6.23 8.51
CA ASP A 18 -28.56 -5.62 8.23
C ASP A 18 -28.50 -4.38 7.33
N GLY A 19 -27.31 -3.94 6.91
CA GLY A 19 -27.12 -2.73 6.10
C GLY A 19 -27.30 -1.43 6.87
N GLY A 20 -27.47 -1.47 8.20
CA GLY A 20 -27.64 -0.29 9.03
C GLY A 20 -26.43 0.64 8.97
N LYS A 21 -26.64 1.92 8.72
CA LYS A 21 -25.57 2.93 8.65
C LYS A 21 -24.95 3.16 10.02
N ARG A 22 -23.63 2.97 10.12
CA ARG A 22 -22.85 3.19 11.35
C ARG A 22 -22.16 4.54 11.37
N TRP A 23 -21.54 4.93 10.26
CA TRP A 23 -20.79 6.17 10.17
C TRP A 23 -20.76 6.71 8.74
N VAL A 24 -20.37 7.98 8.61
CA VAL A 24 -20.21 8.68 7.33
C VAL A 24 -18.93 9.49 7.37
N PHE A 25 -18.09 9.33 6.35
CA PHE A 25 -16.91 10.14 6.12
C PHE A 25 -17.22 11.22 5.08
N LYS A 26 -17.07 12.49 5.48
CA LYS A 26 -17.60 13.66 4.76
C LYS A 26 -16.54 14.58 4.15
N GLU A 27 -15.26 14.23 4.25
CA GLU A 27 -14.17 15.06 3.71
C GLU A 27 -14.12 15.05 2.17
N LEU A 28 -14.81 14.10 1.54
CA LEU A 28 -14.84 13.89 0.10
C LEU A 28 -15.95 14.71 -0.58
N SER A 29 -15.63 15.27 -1.74
CA SER A 29 -16.64 15.64 -2.76
C SER A 29 -16.69 14.65 -3.91
N HIS A 30 -15.54 14.08 -4.29
CA HIS A 30 -15.44 13.09 -5.35
C HIS A 30 -14.60 11.89 -4.91
N LEU A 31 -15.26 10.75 -4.73
CA LEU A 31 -14.61 9.47 -4.49
C LEU A 31 -14.08 8.87 -5.80
N VAL A 32 -12.80 8.51 -5.80
CA VAL A 32 -12.11 7.80 -6.88
C VAL A 32 -12.05 6.30 -6.58
N LYS A 33 -11.58 5.91 -5.38
CA LYS A 33 -11.35 4.50 -5.04
C LYS A 33 -11.49 4.25 -3.54
N ILE A 34 -12.03 3.08 -3.18
CA ILE A 34 -11.95 2.50 -1.83
C ILE A 34 -11.30 1.13 -1.99
N MET A 35 -10.35 0.79 -1.13
CA MET A 35 -9.68 -0.50 -1.17
C MET A 35 -9.32 -1.00 0.22
N PRO A 36 -9.28 -2.33 0.44
CA PRO A 36 -8.82 -2.89 1.69
C PRO A 36 -7.36 -2.47 1.95
N ALA A 37 -7.05 -2.18 3.21
CA ALA A 37 -5.71 -1.88 3.67
C ALA A 37 -5.33 -2.85 4.82
N GLY A 38 -5.61 -4.13 4.60
CA GLY A 38 -5.53 -5.19 5.60
C GLY A 38 -6.87 -5.44 6.30
N GLU A 39 -6.81 -6.08 7.47
CA GLU A 39 -7.99 -6.49 8.24
C GLU A 39 -8.59 -5.32 9.04
N GLY A 40 -7.74 -4.40 9.49
CA GLY A 40 -8.10 -3.36 10.44
C GLY A 40 -8.29 -1.98 9.83
N LEU A 41 -8.03 -1.80 8.53
CA LEU A 41 -7.95 -0.49 7.88
C LEU A 41 -8.55 -0.52 6.46
N VAL A 42 -9.02 0.65 6.01
CA VAL A 42 -9.45 0.87 4.63
C VAL A 42 -8.75 2.11 4.06
N ALA A 43 -8.27 2.02 2.83
CA ALA A 43 -7.71 3.17 2.12
C ALA A 43 -8.74 3.76 1.16
N VAL A 44 -8.72 5.10 1.06
CA VAL A 44 -9.68 5.88 0.30
C VAL A 44 -8.94 6.96 -0.48
N ASP A 45 -9.16 7.00 -1.79
CA ASP A 45 -8.67 8.05 -2.67
C ASP A 45 -9.84 8.91 -3.16
N GLY A 46 -9.65 10.22 -3.17
CA GLY A 46 -10.62 11.16 -3.72
C GLY A 46 -10.20 12.61 -3.59
N ASP A 47 -11.12 13.52 -3.89
CA ASP A 47 -10.90 14.95 -3.81
C ASP A 47 -11.69 15.57 -2.65
N THR A 48 -11.13 16.59 -2.03
CA THR A 48 -11.81 17.40 -1.01
C THR A 48 -12.78 18.41 -1.62
N GLY A 49 -13.87 18.70 -0.92
CA GLY A 49 -14.94 19.57 -1.43
C GLY A 49 -14.56 21.00 -1.77
N LEU A 50 -13.86 21.70 -0.88
CA LEU A 50 -13.64 23.14 -1.05
C LEU A 50 -12.44 23.48 -1.95
N THR A 51 -11.50 22.56 -2.09
CA THR A 51 -10.21 22.82 -2.76
C THR A 51 -9.96 21.93 -3.96
N HIS A 52 -10.83 20.95 -4.22
CA HIS A 52 -10.62 19.89 -5.22
C HIS A 52 -9.22 19.28 -5.14
N LYS A 53 -8.70 19.19 -3.91
CA LYS A 53 -7.35 18.70 -3.68
C LYS A 53 -7.43 17.19 -3.62
N SER A 54 -6.66 16.53 -4.48
CA SER A 54 -6.55 15.09 -4.46
C SER A 54 -5.82 14.63 -3.22
N MET A 55 -6.46 13.71 -2.52
CA MET A 55 -6.09 13.25 -1.21
C MET A 55 -6.28 11.75 -1.12
N THR A 56 -5.46 11.17 -0.27
CA THR A 56 -5.60 9.80 0.19
C THR A 56 -5.83 9.81 1.69
N TRP A 57 -6.73 8.95 2.15
CA TRP A 57 -7.00 8.69 3.55
C TRP A 57 -6.82 7.22 3.88
N VAL A 58 -6.42 6.94 5.11
CA VAL A 58 -6.55 5.62 5.74
C VAL A 58 -7.50 5.78 6.91
N LEU A 59 -8.54 4.95 6.94
CA LEU A 59 -9.63 5.02 7.91
C LEU A 59 -9.71 3.73 8.73
N ASP A 60 -10.18 3.85 9.97
CA ASP A 60 -10.67 2.72 10.75
C ASP A 60 -12.09 2.34 10.25
N PRO A 61 -12.30 1.15 9.67
CA PRO A 61 -13.59 0.76 9.13
C PRO A 61 -14.68 0.56 10.21
N ALA A 62 -14.30 0.36 11.47
CA ALA A 62 -15.27 0.20 12.55
C ALA A 62 -15.97 1.52 12.91
N THR A 63 -15.24 2.63 12.83
CA THR A 63 -15.68 3.95 13.34
C THR A 63 -15.78 5.03 12.24
N GLY A 64 -15.12 4.82 11.10
CA GLY A 64 -14.93 5.84 10.07
C GLY A 64 -13.89 6.90 10.45
N ALA A 65 -13.18 6.72 11.56
CA ALA A 65 -12.17 7.66 12.02
C ALA A 65 -10.98 7.68 11.06
N GLN A 66 -10.49 8.89 10.76
CA GLN A 66 -9.27 9.07 9.99
C GLN A 66 -8.05 8.71 10.84
N VAL A 67 -7.28 7.73 10.36
CA VAL A 67 -5.98 7.35 10.91
C VAL A 67 -4.87 8.19 10.27
N PHE A 68 -4.98 8.42 8.97
CA PHE A 68 -3.98 9.14 8.19
C PHE A 68 -4.62 9.87 7.02
N ALA A 69 -4.00 10.97 6.59
CA ALA A 69 -4.34 11.66 5.35
C ALA A 69 -3.11 12.29 4.71
N ARG A 70 -3.02 12.25 3.38
CA ARG A 70 -1.94 12.88 2.62
C ARG A 70 -2.45 13.41 1.29
N SER A 71 -1.81 14.47 0.81
CA SER A 71 -2.09 15.12 -0.47
C SER A 71 -1.48 14.37 -1.65
N VAL A 72 -1.90 13.13 -1.84
CA VAL A 72 -1.49 12.25 -2.94
C VAL A 72 -2.72 11.51 -3.45
N LEU A 73 -2.61 10.86 -4.60
CA LEU A 73 -3.68 10.04 -5.19
C LEU A 73 -3.03 8.84 -5.88
N GLY A 74 -3.74 7.72 -5.96
CA GLY A 74 -3.26 6.50 -6.59
C GLY A 74 -2.58 5.57 -5.59
N ILE A 75 -3.14 5.49 -4.37
CA ILE A 75 -2.60 4.59 -3.35
C ILE A 75 -2.86 3.12 -3.73
N ASP A 76 -1.87 2.28 -3.49
CA ASP A 76 -2.00 0.83 -3.43
C ASP A 76 -1.58 0.37 -2.04
N CYS A 77 -2.39 -0.47 -1.40
CA CYS A 77 -2.12 -0.98 -0.06
C CYS A 77 -2.02 -2.49 -0.09
N ARG A 78 -1.00 -3.03 0.59
CA ARG A 78 -0.78 -4.47 0.70
C ARG A 78 -0.53 -4.86 2.15
N TYR A 79 -1.33 -5.80 2.63
CA TYR A 79 -1.19 -6.37 3.97
C TYR A 79 -0.18 -7.50 3.94
N ASP A 80 0.74 -7.51 4.91
CA ASP A 80 1.76 -8.55 5.06
C ASP A 80 1.20 -9.89 5.55
N GLN A 81 -0.11 -10.01 5.75
CA GLN A 81 -0.79 -11.20 6.25
C GLN A 81 -0.45 -11.57 7.70
N ALA A 82 0.14 -10.63 8.45
CA ALA A 82 0.50 -10.85 9.85
C ALA A 82 0.16 -9.67 10.76
N SER A 83 0.69 -8.48 10.50
CA SER A 83 0.55 -7.35 11.43
C SER A 83 0.69 -5.96 10.81
N VAL A 84 1.14 -5.84 9.56
CA VAL A 84 1.46 -4.56 8.94
C VAL A 84 0.85 -4.45 7.56
N THR A 85 0.22 -3.32 7.28
CA THR A 85 -0.10 -2.92 5.91
C THR A 85 0.85 -1.84 5.47
N VAL A 86 1.43 -2.02 4.29
CA VAL A 86 2.22 -1.01 3.61
C VAL A 86 1.39 -0.45 2.47
N CYS A 87 1.32 0.87 2.40
CA CYS A 87 0.68 1.56 1.30
C CYS A 87 1.70 2.41 0.54
N VAL A 88 1.54 2.49 -0.77
CA VAL A 88 2.46 3.16 -1.68
C VAL A 88 1.69 4.02 -2.68
N VAL A 89 2.25 5.19 -2.97
CA VAL A 89 1.97 5.99 -4.16
C VAL A 89 3.27 6.03 -4.93
N VAL A 90 3.25 5.41 -6.12
CA VAL A 90 4.43 5.23 -6.98
C VAL A 90 5.22 6.54 -7.11
N ASP A 91 6.53 6.44 -6.91
CA ASP A 91 7.54 7.51 -6.96
C ASP A 91 7.34 8.68 -5.97
N LYS A 92 6.33 8.66 -5.11
CA LYS A 92 5.98 9.81 -4.26
C LYS A 92 6.03 9.51 -2.78
N TRP A 93 5.49 8.38 -2.37
CA TRP A 93 5.31 8.10 -0.96
C TRP A 93 5.12 6.61 -0.70
N MET A 94 5.65 6.14 0.42
CA MET A 94 5.33 4.84 0.97
C MET A 94 5.21 4.97 2.48
N GLY A 95 4.29 4.25 3.10
CA GLY A 95 4.17 4.25 4.55
C GLY A 95 3.50 2.98 5.07
N ALA A 96 3.72 2.70 6.34
CA ALA A 96 3.21 1.51 6.99
C ALA A 96 2.30 1.82 8.17
N PHE A 97 1.35 0.91 8.38
CA PHE A 97 0.38 0.96 9.46
C PHE A 97 0.32 -0.38 10.17
N ASP A 98 0.34 -0.33 11.50
CA ASP A 98 0.12 -1.49 12.34
C ASP A 98 -1.37 -1.85 12.36
N GLN A 99 -1.70 -3.11 12.07
CA GLN A 99 -3.08 -3.57 11.97
C GLN A 99 -3.79 -3.72 13.31
N THR A 100 -3.03 -3.88 14.40
CA THR A 100 -3.59 -4.10 15.75
C THR A 100 -3.94 -2.77 16.40
N SER A 101 -2.96 -1.89 16.51
CA SER A 101 -3.09 -0.55 17.07
C SER A 101 -3.75 0.43 16.11
N LYS A 102 -3.82 0.09 14.81
CA LYS A 102 -4.28 0.97 13.72
C LYS A 102 -3.44 2.25 13.61
N GLY A 103 -2.20 2.21 14.11
CA GLY A 103 -1.30 3.36 14.16
C GLY A 103 -0.39 3.42 12.92
N TRP A 104 -0.01 4.64 12.56
CA TRP A 104 1.10 4.89 11.64
C TRP A 104 2.42 4.41 12.26
N LEU A 105 3.28 3.80 11.45
CA LEU A 105 4.59 3.28 11.88
C LEU A 105 5.76 4.08 11.34
N TRP A 106 5.81 4.27 10.03
CA TRP A 106 6.88 4.97 9.32
C TRP A 106 6.42 5.43 7.94
N GLU A 107 7.19 6.33 7.34
CA GLU A 107 7.05 6.70 5.93
C GLU A 107 8.42 6.85 5.26
N ILE A 108 8.41 6.72 3.93
CA ILE A 108 9.44 7.24 3.03
C ILE A 108 8.74 8.25 2.12
N ASP A 109 9.25 9.47 2.09
CA ASP A 109 8.75 10.56 1.29
C ASP A 109 9.72 10.82 0.13
N GLY A 110 9.41 10.30 -1.05
CA GLY A 110 10.26 10.45 -2.24
C GLY A 110 10.45 11.89 -2.71
N THR A 111 9.71 12.85 -2.13
CA THR A 111 9.90 14.29 -2.41
C THR A 111 10.86 14.99 -1.45
N LYS A 112 11.28 14.31 -0.38
CA LYS A 112 12.12 14.88 0.70
C LYS A 112 13.32 14.01 1.03
N ASP A 113 13.18 12.70 0.92
CA ASP A 113 14.20 11.74 1.25
C ASP A 113 15.07 11.46 0.02
N GLU A 114 16.37 11.24 0.24
CA GLU A 114 17.28 10.76 -0.80
C GLU A 114 17.02 9.29 -1.17
N ARG A 115 16.19 8.61 -0.38
CA ARG A 115 15.83 7.21 -0.58
C ARG A 115 14.76 7.08 -1.65
N GLU A 116 15.12 6.35 -2.70
CA GLU A 116 14.18 5.99 -3.77
C GLU A 116 12.99 5.19 -3.21
N ILE A 117 11.78 5.51 -3.67
CA ILE A 117 10.57 4.73 -3.35
C ILE A 117 10.55 3.50 -4.27
N PRO A 118 10.78 2.28 -3.75
CA PRO A 118 10.82 1.12 -4.61
C PRO A 118 9.40 0.67 -5.00
N MET A 119 9.30 0.01 -6.15
CA MET A 119 8.06 -0.66 -6.56
C MET A 119 7.88 -1.95 -5.74
N ILE A 120 6.81 -2.02 -4.94
CA ILE A 120 6.48 -3.23 -4.18
C ILE A 120 6.07 -4.35 -5.13
N THR A 121 6.81 -5.46 -5.09
CA THR A 121 6.52 -6.68 -5.86
C THR A 121 5.70 -7.66 -5.03
N ALA A 122 6.05 -7.84 -3.75
CA ALA A 122 5.31 -8.66 -2.80
C ALA A 122 5.48 -8.16 -1.35
N ILE A 123 4.58 -8.54 -0.47
CA ILE A 123 4.73 -8.34 0.98
C ILE A 123 4.30 -9.63 1.69
N TRP A 124 5.07 -10.05 2.68
CA TRP A 124 4.81 -11.27 3.43
C TRP A 124 5.47 -11.24 4.80
N HIS A 125 4.68 -11.46 5.85
CA HIS A 125 5.11 -11.72 7.23
C HIS A 125 6.25 -10.81 7.70
N GLY A 126 6.01 -9.50 7.64
CA GLY A 126 6.96 -8.49 8.06
C GLY A 126 8.02 -8.09 7.04
N ALA A 127 8.07 -8.67 5.84
CA ALA A 127 9.01 -8.29 4.77
C ALA A 127 8.29 -7.66 3.58
N VAL A 128 8.80 -6.53 3.09
CA VAL A 128 8.42 -5.94 1.81
C VAL A 128 9.49 -6.27 0.79
N TYR A 129 9.11 -7.01 -0.25
CA TYR A 129 9.96 -7.28 -1.41
C TYR A 129 9.66 -6.23 -2.47
N ALA A 130 10.69 -5.54 -2.93
CA ALA A 130 10.52 -4.45 -3.86
C ALA A 130 11.70 -4.35 -4.82
N LYS A 131 11.51 -3.58 -5.89
CA LYS A 131 12.56 -3.27 -6.86
C LYS A 131 12.70 -1.76 -6.95
N THR A 132 13.91 -1.27 -6.71
CA THR A 132 14.30 0.08 -7.07
C THR A 132 14.60 0.13 -8.57
N LYS A 133 14.32 1.26 -9.20
CA LYS A 133 14.58 1.53 -10.61
C LYS A 133 16.07 1.41 -10.92
N ASP A 134 16.92 1.94 -10.05
CA ASP A 134 18.35 2.10 -10.34
C ASP A 134 19.25 1.06 -9.63
N ASN A 135 18.86 0.56 -8.45
CA ASN A 135 19.69 -0.34 -7.62
C ASN A 135 19.21 -1.80 -7.57
N GLY A 136 18.10 -2.12 -8.26
CA GLY A 136 17.57 -3.48 -8.30
C GLY A 136 16.76 -3.89 -7.05
N PRO A 137 16.66 -5.20 -6.78
CA PRO A 137 15.88 -5.76 -5.68
C PRO A 137 16.30 -5.25 -4.29
N VAL A 138 15.33 -5.06 -3.40
CA VAL A 138 15.55 -4.71 -1.99
C VAL A 138 14.50 -5.41 -1.12
N VAL A 139 14.88 -5.77 0.10
CA VAL A 139 13.96 -6.23 1.15
C VAL A 139 13.91 -5.17 2.23
N ILE A 140 12.71 -4.68 2.53
CA ILE A 140 12.45 -3.69 3.58
C ILE A 140 11.74 -4.36 4.75
N ASP A 141 12.12 -4.00 5.97
CA ASP A 141 11.39 -4.35 7.17
C ASP A 141 10.03 -3.65 7.17
N ALA A 142 8.94 -4.41 7.07
CA ALA A 142 7.60 -3.83 7.00
C ALA A 142 7.27 -3.01 8.26
N LYS A 143 7.82 -3.36 9.43
CA LYS A 143 7.48 -2.70 10.70
C LYS A 143 8.29 -1.43 10.93
N THR A 144 9.55 -1.37 10.50
CA THR A 144 10.45 -0.23 10.77
C THR A 144 10.75 0.62 9.55
N GLY A 145 10.52 0.10 8.35
CA GLY A 145 10.84 0.76 7.09
C GLY A 145 12.33 0.72 6.75
N ALA A 146 13.18 0.13 7.60
CA ALA A 146 14.61 0.00 7.32
C ALA A 146 14.88 -1.07 6.25
N ASP A 147 15.93 -0.89 5.46
CA ASP A 147 16.40 -1.94 4.56
C ASP A 147 16.92 -3.12 5.40
N ARG A 148 16.36 -4.32 5.15
CA ARG A 148 16.84 -5.59 5.72
C ARG A 148 17.96 -6.18 4.89
N GLU A 149 17.82 -6.10 3.57
CA GLU A 149 18.78 -6.61 2.59
C GLU A 149 18.71 -5.74 1.34
N THR A 150 19.84 -5.17 0.92
CA THR A 150 19.94 -4.27 -0.24
C THR A 150 20.37 -4.97 -1.52
N ASN A 151 20.75 -6.25 -1.43
CA ASN A 151 21.08 -7.08 -2.59
C ASN A 151 20.59 -8.53 -2.41
N PRO A 152 19.27 -8.77 -2.31
CA PRO A 152 18.70 -10.10 -2.12
C PRO A 152 18.75 -10.98 -3.38
N GLY A 153 19.29 -10.47 -4.49
CA GLY A 153 19.35 -11.13 -5.79
C GLY A 153 18.03 -11.16 -6.56
N LEU A 154 16.88 -11.30 -5.88
CA LEU A 154 15.55 -11.38 -6.50
C LEU A 154 14.50 -10.56 -5.72
N ALA A 155 13.50 -10.04 -6.46
CA ALA A 155 12.30 -9.42 -5.89
C ALA A 155 11.06 -10.24 -6.32
N PRO A 156 10.57 -11.16 -5.48
CA PRO A 156 9.44 -12.02 -5.82
C PRO A 156 8.14 -11.23 -6.05
N PHE A 157 7.30 -11.71 -6.96
CA PHE A 157 5.92 -11.23 -7.15
C PHE A 157 4.89 -12.07 -6.38
N ALA A 158 5.27 -13.27 -5.95
CA ALA A 158 4.48 -14.13 -5.08
C ALA A 158 5.38 -14.75 -4.02
N VAL A 159 4.92 -14.77 -2.77
CA VAL A 159 5.66 -15.33 -1.63
C VAL A 159 4.66 -16.07 -0.73
N ASN A 160 5.08 -17.22 -0.21
CA ASN A 160 4.41 -17.91 0.88
C ASN A 160 5.46 -18.43 1.88
N GLU A 161 5.04 -19.26 2.83
CA GLU A 161 5.91 -19.86 3.84
C GLU A 161 6.96 -20.85 3.30
N TYR A 162 6.84 -21.27 2.03
CA TYR A 162 7.70 -22.29 1.41
C TYR A 162 8.59 -21.78 0.28
N LEU A 163 8.18 -20.74 -0.46
CA LEU A 163 8.92 -20.24 -1.61
C LEU A 163 8.53 -18.81 -1.99
N GLY A 164 9.40 -18.17 -2.78
CA GLY A 164 9.12 -16.98 -3.55
C GLY A 164 9.25 -17.25 -5.05
N ILE A 165 8.37 -16.68 -5.87
CA ILE A 165 8.42 -16.75 -7.33
C ILE A 165 8.80 -15.37 -7.88
N ALA A 166 9.84 -15.33 -8.71
CA ALA A 166 10.36 -14.11 -9.32
C ALA A 166 10.64 -14.33 -10.80
N MET A 167 10.63 -13.24 -11.58
CA MET A 167 11.30 -13.26 -12.88
C MET A 167 12.81 -13.16 -12.64
N VAL A 168 13.60 -13.94 -13.36
CA VAL A 168 15.06 -13.93 -13.31
C VAL A 168 15.57 -13.37 -14.61
N ASP A 169 16.43 -12.37 -14.54
CA ASP A 169 17.15 -11.87 -15.70
C ASP A 169 18.30 -12.86 -16.00
N ASP A 170 18.04 -13.88 -16.83
CA ASP A 170 19.08 -14.83 -17.29
C ASP A 170 19.57 -14.45 -18.71
N PRO A 171 20.78 -13.88 -18.85
CA PRO A 171 21.33 -13.57 -20.17
C PRO A 171 21.63 -14.82 -21.02
N ALA A 172 21.61 -16.04 -20.47
CA ALA A 172 21.88 -17.28 -21.19
C ALA A 172 20.66 -17.86 -21.93
N THR A 173 19.42 -17.47 -21.59
CA THR A 173 18.21 -18.10 -22.16
C THR A 173 17.78 -17.51 -23.50
N GLY A 174 18.23 -16.30 -23.85
CA GLY A 174 18.03 -15.68 -25.17
C GLY A 174 16.57 -15.47 -25.62
N ALA A 175 15.58 -15.84 -24.79
CA ALA A 175 14.17 -15.81 -25.10
C ALA A 175 13.34 -15.70 -23.79
N GLY A 176 12.89 -14.48 -23.49
CA GLY A 176 12.00 -14.18 -22.37
C GLY A 176 12.68 -14.27 -21.00
N ASP A 177 12.24 -13.43 -20.06
CA ASP A 177 12.69 -13.48 -18.67
C ASP A 177 12.25 -14.83 -18.08
N PRO A 178 13.14 -15.79 -17.75
CA PRO A 178 12.73 -17.04 -17.12
C PRO A 178 12.09 -16.78 -15.75
N VAL A 179 11.09 -17.60 -15.39
CA VAL A 179 10.54 -17.60 -14.03
C VAL A 179 11.47 -18.42 -13.13
N GLY A 180 12.07 -17.79 -12.14
CA GLY A 180 12.82 -18.44 -11.09
C GLY A 180 12.03 -18.61 -9.81
N MET A 181 12.47 -19.56 -8.99
CA MET A 181 11.95 -19.78 -7.65
C MET A 181 13.09 -19.62 -6.64
N ALA A 182 12.83 -18.82 -5.62
CA ALA A 182 13.68 -18.73 -4.44
C ALA A 182 13.07 -19.59 -3.33
N TYR A 183 13.88 -20.46 -2.74
CA TYR A 183 13.48 -21.26 -1.58
C TYR A 183 14.09 -20.67 -0.31
N PRO A 184 13.43 -20.76 0.85
CA PRO A 184 14.10 -20.49 2.11
C PRO A 184 15.32 -21.40 2.20
N VAL A 185 16.49 -20.81 2.52
CA VAL A 185 17.64 -21.61 2.92
C VAL A 185 17.21 -22.33 4.19
N ALA A 186 17.15 -23.66 4.15
CA ALA A 186 16.84 -24.45 5.34
C ALA A 186 17.80 -24.00 6.46
N GLY A 187 17.22 -23.41 7.52
CA GLY A 187 17.92 -23.10 8.77
C GLY A 187 18.07 -24.33 9.64
#